data_AF-A0A377ZG30-F1
#
_entry.id   AF-A0A377ZG30-F1
#
_cell.length_a   1.000
_cell.length_b   1.000
_cell.length_c   1.000
_cell.angle_alpha   90.00
_cell.angle_beta   90.00
_cell.angle_gamma   90.00
#
_symmetry.space_group_name_H-M   'P 1'
#
loop_
_entity.id
_entity.type
_entity.pdbx_description
1 polymer ?
#
loop_
_entity_poly.entity_id
_entity_poly.type
_entity_poly.pdbx_seq_one_letter_code
_entity_poly.pdbx_strand_id
1 'polypeptide(L)'
;MGNNTPVFFIQDAMKFPDFVHAVKPEPHWAIPQGQSAHDTFWDYVSLQPETLHNVMWAMSDRGIPRSYRTMEGFGIHTFRLINAEGKATFVRFHWKPVAGKASLVWDEAQKLTGRDPDFHRRDLWEAIEAGDYPEFELGLQLIPEENEFAFDFDLLDPTKLIPEALVPVQRVGRMVLNRNPDNFFAENEQAAFHPGHIIPGIDFSNDPLLQGRLFSYTDTQISRLGGPNFHEIPINRPTCPYHNFQA
;
A
#
# COMPACT_ATOMS: atom_id res chain seq x y z
N MET A 1 0.37 -5.07 -3.09
CA MET A 1 0.89 -4.34 -1.91
C MET A 1 0.60 -2.86 -2.11
N GLY A 2 -0.11 -2.22 -1.18
CA GLY A 2 -0.79 -0.93 -1.41
C GLY A 2 -1.00 -0.11 -0.14
N ASN A 3 -1.69 1.02 -0.25
CA ASN A 3 -1.93 1.99 0.84
C ASN A 3 -3.43 2.21 1.07
N ASN A 4 -3.79 3.02 2.08
CA ASN A 4 -5.18 3.40 2.38
C ASN A 4 -5.69 4.65 1.62
N THR A 5 -4.87 5.21 0.72
CA THR A 5 -5.20 6.32 -0.18
C THR A 5 -4.95 5.91 -1.64
N PRO A 6 -5.68 6.47 -2.63
CA PRO A 6 -5.65 6.02 -4.01
C PRO A 6 -4.46 6.54 -4.83
N VAL A 7 -3.60 7.36 -4.24
CA VAL A 7 -2.45 8.02 -4.89
C VAL A 7 -1.22 7.99 -3.99
N PHE A 8 -0.07 8.28 -4.57
CA PHE A 8 1.18 8.47 -3.84
C PHE A 8 1.67 9.92 -3.88
N PHE A 9 2.70 10.23 -3.09
CA PHE A 9 3.26 11.58 -2.98
C PHE A 9 4.16 11.98 -4.15
N ILE A 10 4.79 11.02 -4.83
CA ILE A 10 5.79 11.29 -5.86
C ILE A 10 5.46 10.50 -7.12
N GLN A 11 5.92 11.01 -8.26
CA GLN A 11 5.71 10.39 -9.56
C GLN A 11 6.74 9.32 -9.89
N ASP A 12 8.02 9.56 -9.56
CA ASP A 12 9.15 8.70 -9.96
C ASP A 12 9.85 8.10 -8.74
N ALA A 13 10.21 6.81 -8.82
CA ALA A 13 10.90 6.10 -7.75
C ALA A 13 12.28 6.67 -7.39
N MET A 14 12.95 7.38 -8.31
CA MET A 14 14.23 8.04 -8.05
C MET A 14 14.12 9.09 -6.93
N LYS A 15 12.93 9.69 -6.75
CA LYS A 15 12.65 10.67 -5.68
C LYS A 15 12.28 10.03 -4.34
N PHE A 16 12.16 8.70 -4.29
CA PHE A 16 11.71 8.00 -3.07
C PHE A 16 12.65 8.21 -1.88
N PRO A 17 13.99 8.11 -2.01
CA PRO A 17 14.89 8.43 -0.91
C PRO A 17 14.75 9.87 -0.42
N ASP A 18 14.65 10.84 -1.34
CA ASP A 18 14.51 12.27 -0.99
C ASP A 18 13.22 12.51 -0.19
N PHE A 19 12.08 12.01 -0.68
CA PHE A 19 10.79 12.16 0.01
C PHE A 19 10.80 11.44 1.37
N VAL A 20 11.34 10.22 1.45
CA VAL A 20 11.41 9.47 2.71
C VAL A 20 12.33 10.15 3.70
N HIS A 21 13.49 10.69 3.28
CA HIS A 21 14.35 11.47 4.15
C HIS A 21 13.66 12.74 4.66
N ALA A 22 12.88 13.41 3.82
CA ALA A 22 12.18 14.64 4.19
C ALA A 22 11.09 14.42 5.25
N VAL A 23 10.34 13.30 5.18
CA VAL A 23 9.26 12.97 6.14
C VAL A 23 9.74 12.18 7.37
N LYS A 24 10.95 11.60 7.32
CA LYS A 24 11.54 10.88 8.45
C LYS A 24 12.09 11.87 9.49
N PRO A 25 12.36 11.41 10.73
CA PRO A 25 12.97 12.27 11.74
C PRO A 25 14.27 12.88 11.21
N GLU A 26 14.47 14.18 11.46
CA GLU A 26 15.57 14.92 10.86
C GLU A 26 16.94 14.37 11.32
N PRO A 27 17.94 14.27 10.43
CA PRO A 27 19.08 13.38 10.63
C PRO A 27 20.03 13.82 11.75
N HIS A 28 20.02 15.10 12.13
CA HIS A 28 20.95 15.62 13.14
C HIS A 28 20.55 15.26 14.58
N TRP A 29 19.26 14.99 14.83
CA TRP A 29 18.71 14.73 16.17
C TRP A 29 17.62 13.66 16.24
N ALA A 30 17.24 13.07 15.09
CA ALA A 30 16.22 12.04 14.96
C ALA A 30 14.85 12.42 15.55
N ILE A 31 14.40 13.67 15.34
CA ILE A 31 13.08 14.19 15.76
C ILE A 31 12.38 14.81 14.54
N PRO A 32 11.03 14.71 14.42
CA PRO A 32 10.08 14.02 15.29
C PRO A 32 9.79 12.57 14.85
N GLN A 33 9.35 11.73 15.80
CA GLN A 33 8.93 10.35 15.49
C GLN A 33 7.45 10.31 15.08
N GLY A 34 7.17 9.63 13.96
CA GLY A 34 5.80 9.33 13.51
C GLY A 34 4.97 10.56 13.12
N GLN A 35 5.61 11.67 12.76
CA GLN A 35 4.95 12.95 12.49
C GLN A 35 5.58 13.62 11.27
N SER A 36 4.76 14.19 10.39
CA SER A 36 5.22 15.02 9.26
C SER A 36 5.19 16.53 9.60
N ALA A 37 4.90 16.88 10.86
CA ALA A 37 4.80 18.27 11.33
C ALA A 37 6.18 18.84 11.71
N HIS A 38 7.08 18.92 10.72
CA HIS A 38 8.42 19.49 10.88
C HIS A 38 8.93 20.06 9.56
N ASP A 39 10.02 20.83 9.64
CA ASP A 39 10.48 21.72 8.57
C ASP A 39 10.85 20.97 7.30
N THR A 40 11.64 19.89 7.39
CA THR A 40 12.12 19.18 6.19
C THR A 40 11.00 18.57 5.35
N PHE A 41 9.91 18.12 5.99
CA PHE A 41 8.77 17.59 5.26
C PHE A 41 8.07 18.69 4.46
N TRP A 42 7.75 19.81 5.11
CA TRP A 42 7.04 20.91 4.47
C TRP A 42 7.90 21.68 3.48
N ASP A 43 9.22 21.73 3.69
CA ASP A 43 10.18 22.23 2.71
C ASP A 43 10.10 21.42 1.41
N TYR A 44 10.21 20.09 1.49
CA TYR A 44 10.08 19.21 0.31
C TYR A 44 8.73 19.39 -0.39
N VAL A 45 7.63 19.39 0.37
CA VAL A 45 6.27 19.57 -0.18
C VAL A 45 6.12 20.92 -0.88
N SER A 46 6.70 21.99 -0.32
CA SER A 46 6.61 23.34 -0.90
C SER A 46 7.36 23.47 -2.23
N LEU A 47 8.40 22.66 -2.44
CA LEU A 47 9.22 22.66 -3.64
C LEU A 47 8.76 21.62 -4.68
N GLN A 48 8.01 20.59 -4.26
CA GLN A 48 7.54 19.50 -5.11
C GLN A 48 6.00 19.43 -5.13
N PRO A 49 5.31 20.22 -5.99
CA PRO A 49 3.85 20.29 -5.99
C PRO A 49 3.15 19.00 -6.41
N GLU A 50 3.85 18.03 -7.01
CA GLU A 50 3.33 16.68 -7.27
C GLU A 50 2.81 15.98 -6.00
N THR A 51 3.36 16.36 -4.84
CA THR A 51 3.00 15.81 -3.53
C THR A 51 1.61 16.22 -3.04
N LEU A 52 1.10 17.35 -3.51
CA LEU A 52 -0.04 18.03 -2.91
C LEU A 52 -1.29 17.15 -2.88
N HIS A 53 -1.51 16.29 -3.89
CA HIS A 53 -2.68 15.44 -3.90
C HIS A 53 -2.69 14.47 -2.71
N ASN A 54 -1.60 13.73 -2.47
CA ASN A 54 -1.57 12.80 -1.34
C ASN A 54 -1.36 13.50 0.01
N VAL A 55 -0.79 14.71 0.03
CA VAL A 55 -0.82 15.60 1.21
C VAL A 55 -2.26 15.94 1.59
N MET A 56 -3.14 16.26 0.64
CA MET A 56 -4.56 16.51 0.92
C MET A 56 -5.25 15.29 1.53
N TRP A 57 -4.93 14.08 1.06
CA TRP A 57 -5.43 12.84 1.68
C TRP A 57 -4.91 12.68 3.11
N ALA A 58 -3.62 12.89 3.34
CA ALA A 58 -3.00 12.76 4.66
C ALA A 58 -3.48 13.81 5.67
N MET A 59 -3.76 15.04 5.22
CA MET A 59 -4.27 16.12 6.07
C MET A 59 -5.79 16.04 6.34
N SER A 60 -6.50 15.19 5.59
CA SER A 60 -7.88 14.82 5.93
C SER A 60 -7.93 13.72 6.98
N ASP A 61 -9.12 13.42 7.50
CA ASP A 61 -9.31 12.33 8.47
C ASP A 61 -8.93 10.93 7.92
N ARG A 62 -8.66 10.78 6.63
CA ARG A 62 -8.04 9.56 6.05
C ARG A 62 -6.67 9.25 6.67
N GLY A 63 -5.94 10.28 7.12
CA GLY A 63 -4.65 10.12 7.81
C GLY A 63 -4.76 9.53 9.22
N ILE A 64 -5.96 9.49 9.81
CA ILE A 64 -6.20 9.03 11.18
C ILE A 64 -7.39 8.05 11.21
N PRO A 65 -7.27 6.85 10.59
CA PRO A 65 -8.36 5.88 10.53
C PRO A 65 -8.78 5.43 11.93
N ARG A 66 -10.06 5.07 12.11
CA ARG A 66 -10.59 4.57 13.39
C ARG A 66 -10.11 3.15 13.70
N SER A 67 -9.90 2.35 12.67
CA SER A 67 -9.47 0.96 12.72
C SER A 67 -8.93 0.58 11.35
N TYR A 68 -8.03 -0.40 11.28
CA TYR A 68 -7.65 -0.99 9.98
C TYR A 68 -8.84 -1.61 9.24
N ARG A 69 -9.89 -1.98 9.97
CA ARG A 69 -11.13 -2.54 9.39
C ARG A 69 -12.01 -1.48 8.72
N THR A 70 -11.80 -0.20 9.01
CA THR A 70 -12.67 0.89 8.55
C THR A 70 -11.97 1.85 7.58
N MET A 71 -10.93 1.36 6.90
CA MET A 71 -10.23 2.09 5.84
C MET A 71 -10.30 1.34 4.52
N GLU A 72 -10.33 2.07 3.41
CA GLU A 72 -10.13 1.48 2.08
C GLU A 72 -8.67 1.10 1.88
N GLY A 73 -8.41 0.28 0.87
CA GLY A 73 -7.08 -0.02 0.39
C GLY A 73 -6.99 0.15 -1.13
N PHE A 74 -5.82 0.51 -1.64
CA PHE A 74 -5.60 0.79 -3.05
C PHE A 74 -4.24 0.27 -3.48
N GLY A 75 -4.19 -0.35 -4.67
CA GLY A 75 -2.93 -0.67 -5.32
C GLY A 75 -2.14 0.55 -5.81
N ILE A 76 -2.82 1.71 -5.90
CA ILE A 76 -2.36 2.99 -6.48
C ILE A 76 -2.07 2.89 -7.97
N HIS A 77 -1.08 2.07 -8.34
CA HIS A 77 -0.59 1.95 -9.70
C HIS A 77 -1.60 1.29 -10.62
N THR A 78 -1.54 1.65 -11.88
CA THR A 78 -2.18 0.91 -12.95
C THR A 78 -1.32 -0.33 -13.27
N PHE A 79 -1.92 -1.51 -13.22
CA PHE A 79 -1.33 -2.79 -13.67
C PHE A 79 -2.04 -3.24 -14.96
N ARG A 80 -1.66 -4.38 -15.50
CA ARG A 80 -2.35 -5.05 -16.61
C ARG A 80 -2.91 -6.39 -16.16
N LEU A 81 -4.11 -6.72 -16.60
CA LEU A 81 -4.64 -8.07 -16.63
C LEU A 81 -4.49 -8.61 -18.05
N ILE A 82 -3.91 -9.80 -18.17
CA ILE A 82 -3.68 -10.46 -19.46
C ILE A 82 -4.55 -11.70 -19.52
N ASN A 83 -5.46 -11.76 -20.48
CA ASN A 83 -6.32 -12.93 -20.66
C ASN A 83 -5.64 -14.03 -21.50
N ALA A 84 -6.32 -15.15 -21.70
CA ALA A 84 -5.78 -16.30 -22.44
C ALA A 84 -5.47 -16.00 -23.92
N GLU A 85 -6.17 -15.02 -24.52
CA GLU A 85 -5.92 -14.57 -25.89
C GLU A 85 -4.79 -13.51 -25.98
N GLY A 86 -4.16 -13.16 -24.87
CA GLY A 86 -3.10 -12.15 -24.80
C GLY A 86 -3.62 -10.70 -24.82
N LYS A 87 -4.94 -10.49 -24.70
CA LYS A 87 -5.52 -9.15 -24.60
C LYS A 87 -5.21 -8.54 -23.23
N ALA A 88 -4.63 -7.36 -23.24
CA ALA A 88 -4.39 -6.57 -22.04
C ALA A 88 -5.62 -5.73 -21.64
N THR A 89 -5.83 -5.57 -20.34
CA THR A 89 -6.78 -4.60 -19.77
C THR A 89 -6.09 -3.92 -18.60
N PHE A 90 -6.04 -2.59 -18.60
CA PHE A 90 -5.50 -1.83 -17.49
C PHE A 90 -6.38 -2.01 -16.25
N VAL A 91 -5.74 -2.15 -15.09
CA VAL A 91 -6.44 -2.37 -13.82
C VAL A 91 -5.87 -1.53 -12.69
N ARG A 92 -6.76 -0.96 -11.85
CA ARG A 92 -6.40 -0.51 -10.50
C ARG A 92 -7.15 -1.32 -9.46
N PHE A 93 -6.42 -1.77 -8.44
CA PHE A 93 -6.94 -2.61 -7.37
C PHE A 93 -7.49 -1.79 -6.19
N HIS A 94 -8.62 -2.22 -5.65
CA HIS A 94 -9.30 -1.61 -4.52
C HIS A 94 -9.66 -2.66 -3.47
N TRP A 95 -9.54 -2.29 -2.20
CA TRP A 95 -10.16 -2.97 -1.08
C TRP A 95 -11.22 -2.04 -0.50
N LYS A 96 -12.47 -2.51 -0.45
CA LYS A 96 -13.53 -1.77 0.25
C LYS A 96 -13.88 -2.49 1.54
N PRO A 97 -13.79 -1.83 2.70
CA PRO A 97 -14.09 -2.44 3.98
C PRO A 97 -15.60 -2.70 4.09
N VAL A 98 -15.97 -3.92 4.50
CA VAL A 98 -17.38 -4.24 4.79
C VAL A 98 -17.88 -3.45 6.00
N ALA A 99 -16.99 -3.16 6.98
CA ALA A 99 -17.29 -2.36 8.16
C ALA A 99 -17.49 -0.85 7.86
N GLY A 100 -17.40 -0.43 6.60
CA GLY A 100 -17.56 0.96 6.19
C GLY A 100 -16.30 1.81 6.41
N LYS A 101 -16.42 3.12 6.20
CA LYS A 101 -15.32 4.09 6.32
C LYS A 101 -15.51 4.93 7.56
N ALA A 102 -14.53 4.91 8.46
CA ALA A 102 -14.56 5.69 9.69
C ALA A 102 -13.15 6.09 10.11
N SER A 103 -13.05 7.29 10.66
CA SER A 103 -11.81 7.92 11.12
C SER A 103 -11.99 8.52 12.51
N LEU A 104 -10.87 8.74 13.19
CA LEU A 104 -10.79 9.55 14.40
C LEU A 104 -10.81 11.04 14.01
N VAL A 105 -10.92 11.90 15.02
CA VAL A 105 -10.55 13.32 14.91
C VAL A 105 -9.16 13.57 15.48
N TRP A 106 -8.47 14.63 15.04
CA TRP A 106 -7.05 14.85 15.36
C TRP A 106 -6.71 14.85 16.87
N ASP A 107 -7.46 15.61 17.69
CA ASP A 107 -7.22 15.69 19.14
C ASP A 107 -7.36 14.31 19.82
N GLU A 108 -8.35 13.52 19.39
CA GLU A 108 -8.53 12.14 19.85
C GLU A 108 -7.35 11.27 19.43
N ALA A 109 -6.99 11.27 18.14
CA ALA A 109 -5.88 10.47 17.61
C ALA A 109 -4.56 10.80 18.31
N GLN A 110 -4.25 12.08 18.51
CA GLN A 110 -3.03 12.50 19.18
C GLN A 110 -2.99 12.03 20.63
N LYS A 111 -4.05 12.25 21.41
CA LYS A 111 -4.11 11.78 22.81
C LYS A 111 -4.05 10.25 22.88
N LEU A 112 -4.68 9.55 21.93
CA LEU A 112 -4.73 8.10 21.90
C LEU A 112 -3.35 7.48 21.75
N THR A 113 -2.44 8.07 20.96
CA THR A 113 -1.05 7.57 20.86
C THR A 113 -0.31 7.59 22.21
N GLY A 114 -0.66 8.51 23.12
CA GLY A 114 -0.13 8.54 24.49
C GLY A 114 -0.86 7.62 25.48
N ARG A 115 -2.09 7.22 25.19
CA ARG A 115 -2.91 6.35 26.07
C ARG A 115 -2.81 4.87 25.70
N ASP A 116 -2.80 4.56 24.41
CA ASP A 116 -2.62 3.21 23.87
C ASP A 116 -1.89 3.30 22.50
N PRO A 117 -0.55 3.32 22.49
CA PRO A 117 0.22 3.37 21.23
C PRO A 117 0.03 2.11 20.37
N ASP A 118 -0.51 1.03 20.94
CA ASP A 118 -0.81 -0.23 20.25
C ASP A 118 -2.29 -0.34 19.83
N PHE A 119 -3.06 0.75 19.91
CA PHE A 119 -4.52 0.74 19.72
C PHE A 119 -5.00 -0.05 18.49
N HIS A 120 -4.49 0.26 17.29
CA HIS A 120 -4.92 -0.44 16.07
C HIS A 120 -4.46 -1.90 16.03
N ARG A 121 -3.31 -2.22 16.64
CA ARG A 121 -2.81 -3.60 16.74
C ARG A 121 -3.70 -4.42 17.66
N ARG A 122 -4.08 -3.84 18.81
CA ARG A 122 -5.01 -4.43 19.78
C ARG A 122 -6.41 -4.62 19.17
N ASP A 123 -6.98 -3.56 18.59
CA ASP A 123 -8.30 -3.56 17.97
C ASP A 123 -8.44 -4.66 16.90
N LEU A 124 -7.43 -4.82 16.03
CA LEU A 124 -7.41 -5.89 15.03
C LEU A 124 -7.35 -7.28 15.67
N TRP A 125 -6.47 -7.46 16.66
CA TRP A 125 -6.26 -8.75 17.30
C TRP A 125 -7.51 -9.22 18.06
N GLU A 126 -8.08 -8.34 18.88
CA GLU A 126 -9.28 -8.60 19.68
C GLU A 126 -10.52 -8.77 18.81
N ALA A 127 -10.63 -8.04 17.69
CA ALA A 127 -11.71 -8.25 16.72
C ALA A 127 -11.72 -9.68 16.17
N ILE A 128 -10.55 -10.22 15.82
CA ILE A 128 -10.42 -11.59 15.34
C ILE A 128 -10.77 -12.60 16.44
N GLU A 129 -10.31 -12.38 17.68
CA GLU A 129 -10.66 -13.25 18.81
C GLU A 129 -12.16 -13.21 19.14
N ALA A 130 -12.80 -12.06 18.97
CA ALA A 130 -14.23 -11.87 19.17
C ALA A 130 -15.10 -12.43 18.03
N GLY A 131 -14.50 -12.91 16.94
CA GLY A 131 -15.21 -13.36 15.73
C GLY A 131 -15.78 -12.23 14.87
N ASP A 132 -15.43 -10.97 15.15
CA ASP A 132 -15.77 -9.80 14.34
C ASP A 132 -14.69 -9.60 13.26
N TYR A 133 -14.61 -10.57 12.36
CA TYR A 133 -13.53 -10.69 11.40
C TYR A 133 -13.44 -9.47 10.46
N PRO A 134 -12.24 -8.90 10.26
CA PRO A 134 -12.02 -7.93 9.20
C PRO A 134 -12.37 -8.52 7.83
N GLU A 135 -13.32 -7.90 7.14
CA GLU A 135 -13.76 -8.29 5.80
C GLU A 135 -13.56 -7.14 4.80
N PHE A 136 -13.00 -7.48 3.63
CA PHE A 136 -12.76 -6.53 2.55
C PHE A 136 -13.20 -7.12 1.21
N GLU A 137 -13.95 -6.35 0.43
CA GLU A 137 -14.30 -6.70 -0.94
C GLU A 137 -13.19 -6.24 -1.90
N LEU A 138 -12.64 -7.17 -2.68
CA LEU A 138 -11.72 -6.86 -3.78
C LEU A 138 -12.51 -6.23 -4.92
N GLY A 139 -12.04 -5.06 -5.36
CA GLY A 139 -12.62 -4.30 -6.44
C GLY A 139 -11.58 -3.97 -7.52
N LEU A 140 -12.03 -3.94 -8.77
CA LEU A 140 -11.20 -3.61 -9.92
C LEU A 140 -11.80 -2.43 -10.69
N GLN A 141 -11.01 -1.39 -10.96
CA GLN A 141 -11.31 -0.47 -12.06
C GLN A 141 -10.65 -1.03 -13.31
N LEU A 142 -11.42 -1.25 -14.36
CA LEU A 142 -10.96 -1.89 -15.60
C LEU A 142 -11.05 -0.89 -16.75
N ILE A 143 -9.94 -0.68 -17.44
CA ILE A 143 -9.85 0.24 -18.58
C ILE A 143 -9.30 -0.55 -19.78
N PRO A 144 -10.02 -0.59 -20.91
CA PRO A 144 -9.49 -1.17 -22.15
C PRO A 144 -8.20 -0.46 -22.60
N GLU A 145 -7.28 -1.19 -23.23
CA GLU A 145 -5.99 -0.64 -23.66
C GLU A 145 -6.15 0.55 -24.62
N GLU A 146 -7.15 0.50 -25.50
CA GLU A 146 -7.50 1.58 -26.43
C GLU A 146 -7.91 2.90 -25.76
N ASN A 147 -8.23 2.88 -24.46
CA ASN A 147 -8.66 4.05 -23.68
C ASN A 147 -7.55 4.64 -22.80
N GLU A 148 -6.28 4.25 -23.00
CA GLU A 148 -5.15 4.76 -22.21
C GLU A 148 -5.12 6.29 -22.12
N PHE A 149 -5.39 6.97 -23.24
CA PHE A 149 -5.31 8.44 -23.36
C PHE A 149 -6.68 9.13 -23.32
N ALA A 150 -7.73 8.45 -22.85
CA ALA A 150 -9.10 8.99 -22.83
C ALA A 150 -9.40 9.90 -21.62
N PHE A 151 -8.41 10.15 -20.76
CA PHE A 151 -8.56 10.88 -19.49
C PHE A 151 -7.72 12.16 -19.49
N ASP A 152 -8.12 13.15 -18.71
CA ASP A 152 -7.37 14.40 -18.50
C ASP A 152 -6.08 14.22 -17.68
N PHE A 153 -5.75 12.98 -17.32
CA PHE A 153 -4.59 12.58 -16.55
C PHE A 153 -4.01 11.29 -17.13
N ASP A 154 -2.72 11.08 -16.93
CA ASP A 154 -2.06 9.84 -17.33
C ASP A 154 -2.44 8.70 -16.36
N LEU A 155 -2.85 7.55 -16.90
CA LEU A 155 -3.16 6.36 -16.09
C LEU A 155 -1.93 5.85 -15.33
N LEU A 156 -0.74 6.12 -15.85
CA LEU A 156 0.55 5.70 -15.31
C LEU A 156 1.13 6.69 -14.28
N ASP A 157 0.46 7.82 -14.04
CA ASP A 157 0.83 8.77 -13.00
C ASP A 157 0.27 8.31 -11.63
N PRO A 158 1.12 7.89 -10.67
CA PRO A 158 0.68 7.42 -9.36
C PRO A 158 0.16 8.55 -8.46
N THR A 159 0.33 9.82 -8.84
CA THR A 159 -0.23 10.98 -8.13
C THR A 159 -1.66 11.29 -8.59
N LYS A 160 -2.20 10.55 -9.55
CA LYS A 160 -3.55 10.72 -10.08
C LYS A 160 -4.42 9.54 -9.69
N LEU A 161 -5.63 9.79 -9.22
CA LEU A 161 -6.64 8.75 -9.01
C LEU A 161 -7.53 8.67 -10.25
N ILE A 162 -8.14 7.51 -10.47
CA ILE A 162 -9.23 7.35 -11.44
C ILE A 162 -10.55 7.55 -10.69
N PRO A 163 -11.31 8.63 -10.94
CA PRO A 163 -12.58 8.85 -10.25
C PRO A 163 -13.55 7.68 -10.48
N GLU A 164 -14.16 7.17 -9.41
CA GLU A 164 -15.10 6.04 -9.51
C GLU A 164 -16.35 6.36 -10.34
N ALA A 165 -16.67 7.66 -10.48
CA ALA A 165 -17.75 8.13 -11.36
C ALA A 165 -17.41 8.00 -12.86
N LEU A 166 -16.13 7.97 -13.23
CA LEU A 166 -15.68 7.76 -14.61
C LEU A 166 -15.48 6.27 -14.90
N VAL A 167 -14.82 5.56 -13.98
CA VAL A 167 -14.59 4.11 -14.08
C VAL A 167 -15.04 3.47 -12.78
N PRO A 168 -16.20 2.79 -12.75
CA PRO A 168 -16.71 2.19 -11.52
C PRO A 168 -15.83 1.03 -11.06
N VAL A 169 -15.77 0.84 -9.75
CA VAL A 169 -15.09 -0.31 -9.12
C VAL A 169 -15.99 -1.55 -9.21
N GLN A 170 -15.54 -2.57 -9.93
CA GLN A 170 -16.27 -3.84 -10.08
C GLN A 170 -15.85 -4.82 -8.98
N ARG A 171 -16.83 -5.36 -8.22
CA ARG A 171 -16.60 -6.36 -7.17
C ARG A 171 -16.22 -7.70 -7.78
N VAL A 172 -15.10 -8.29 -7.33
CA VAL A 172 -14.60 -9.56 -7.89
C VAL A 172 -14.31 -10.63 -6.86
N GLY A 173 -14.29 -10.30 -5.56
CA GLY A 173 -14.02 -11.26 -4.50
C GLY A 173 -14.06 -10.65 -3.11
N ARG A 174 -13.81 -11.50 -2.11
CA ARG A 174 -13.83 -11.11 -0.69
C ARG A 174 -12.67 -11.75 0.06
N MET A 175 -12.02 -10.97 0.92
CA MET A 175 -10.99 -11.42 1.85
C MET A 175 -11.55 -11.33 3.27
N VAL A 176 -11.30 -12.37 4.07
CA VAL A 176 -11.67 -12.43 5.49
C VAL A 176 -10.41 -12.75 6.29
N LEU A 177 -10.06 -11.90 7.25
CA LEU A 177 -8.97 -12.15 8.19
C LEU A 177 -9.57 -12.81 9.45
N ASN A 178 -9.30 -14.09 9.66
CA ASN A 178 -10.00 -14.88 10.68
C ASN A 178 -9.10 -15.54 11.72
N ARG A 179 -7.79 -15.25 11.70
CA ARG A 179 -6.84 -15.82 12.65
C ARG A 179 -5.64 -14.89 12.84
N ASN A 180 -5.23 -14.73 14.10
CA ASN A 180 -4.02 -14.02 14.49
C ASN A 180 -2.78 -14.92 14.32
N PRO A 181 -1.58 -14.35 14.12
CA PRO A 181 -0.35 -15.13 14.13
C PRO A 181 -0.10 -15.75 15.52
N ASP A 182 0.56 -16.90 15.55
CA ASP A 182 0.97 -17.53 16.81
C ASP A 182 2.22 -16.84 17.38
N ASN A 183 3.11 -16.34 16.50
CA ASN A 183 4.30 -15.58 16.89
C ASN A 183 4.51 -14.34 16.01
N PHE A 184 4.43 -13.15 16.61
CA PHE A 184 4.55 -11.88 15.89
C PHE A 184 5.88 -11.76 15.13
N PHE A 185 7.01 -12.10 15.74
CA PHE A 185 8.30 -11.98 15.05
C PHE A 185 8.38 -12.95 13.86
N ALA A 186 8.03 -14.22 14.08
CA ALA A 186 8.19 -15.26 13.09
C ALA A 186 7.30 -15.06 11.85
N GLU A 187 6.10 -14.51 12.05
CA GLU A 187 5.07 -14.41 11.00
C GLU A 187 4.82 -12.97 10.54
N ASN A 188 4.88 -11.96 11.41
CA ASN A 188 4.69 -10.56 11.00
C ASN A 188 6.02 -9.91 10.63
N GLU A 189 6.98 -9.87 11.55
CA GLU A 189 8.24 -9.13 11.35
C GLU A 189 9.07 -9.72 10.20
N GLN A 190 9.08 -11.06 10.06
CA GLN A 190 9.81 -11.73 8.97
C GLN A 190 9.03 -11.85 7.65
N ALA A 191 7.77 -11.41 7.58
CA ALA A 191 7.03 -11.45 6.33
C ALA A 191 7.68 -10.53 5.27
N ALA A 192 7.79 -11.01 4.04
CA ALA A 192 8.37 -10.28 2.92
C ALA A 192 7.32 -10.09 1.79
N PHE A 193 6.83 -8.87 1.65
CA PHE A 193 5.92 -8.50 0.56
C PHE A 193 6.68 -7.75 -0.53
N HIS A 194 6.40 -8.06 -1.79
CA HIS A 194 7.01 -7.39 -2.94
C HIS A 194 5.96 -7.21 -4.06
N PRO A 195 5.77 -5.99 -4.61
CA PRO A 195 4.86 -5.81 -5.74
C PRO A 195 5.29 -6.54 -7.02
N GLY A 196 6.56 -6.95 -7.12
CA GLY A 196 7.04 -7.77 -8.24
C GLY A 196 6.66 -9.25 -8.16
N HIS A 197 6.10 -9.72 -7.03
CA HIS A 197 5.55 -11.07 -6.90
C HIS A 197 4.16 -11.16 -7.54
N ILE A 198 4.11 -11.07 -8.86
CA ILE A 198 2.90 -11.29 -9.66
C ILE A 198 2.76 -12.76 -10.08
N ILE A 199 1.60 -13.11 -10.62
CA ILE A 199 1.29 -14.44 -11.16
C ILE A 199 0.87 -14.30 -12.64
N PRO A 200 0.97 -15.38 -13.46
CA PRO A 200 0.47 -15.35 -14.82
C PRO A 200 -0.98 -14.84 -14.90
N GLY A 201 -1.22 -13.92 -15.82
CA GLY A 201 -2.49 -13.20 -15.96
C GLY A 201 -2.48 -11.77 -15.36
N ILE A 202 -1.42 -11.40 -14.64
CA ILE A 202 -1.15 -10.03 -14.19
C ILE A 202 0.20 -9.59 -14.76
N ASP A 203 0.32 -8.35 -15.19
CA ASP A 203 1.57 -7.75 -15.66
C ASP A 203 1.69 -6.28 -15.21
N PHE A 204 2.86 -5.71 -15.37
CA PHE A 204 3.16 -4.33 -14.97
C PHE A 204 2.77 -3.32 -16.06
N SER A 205 2.65 -2.06 -15.64
CA SER A 205 2.64 -0.90 -16.54
C SER A 205 3.96 -0.14 -16.44
N ASN A 206 4.11 0.93 -17.23
CA ASN A 206 5.29 1.79 -17.21
C ASN A 206 5.18 2.92 -16.17
N ASP A 207 4.30 2.80 -15.17
CA ASP A 207 4.29 3.71 -14.02
C ASP A 207 5.70 3.79 -13.39
N PRO A 208 6.37 4.95 -13.44
CA PRO A 208 7.79 5.05 -13.11
C PRO A 208 8.07 4.84 -11.60
N LEU A 209 7.08 5.08 -10.74
CA LEU A 209 7.18 4.72 -9.34
C LEU A 209 7.08 3.21 -9.15
N LEU A 210 6.15 2.54 -9.83
CA LEU A 210 6.04 1.08 -9.79
C LEU A 210 7.35 0.42 -10.26
N GLN A 211 7.92 0.88 -11.36
CA GLN A 211 9.14 0.32 -11.96
C GLN A 211 10.31 0.28 -10.96
N GLY A 212 10.60 1.38 -10.25
CA GLY A 212 11.67 1.37 -9.23
C GLY A 212 11.34 0.52 -8.00
N ARG A 213 10.05 0.34 -7.66
CA ARG A 213 9.64 -0.59 -6.59
C ARG A 213 9.89 -2.05 -6.95
N LEU A 214 9.95 -2.42 -8.22
CA LEU A 214 10.28 -3.78 -8.63
C LEU A 214 11.72 -4.16 -8.25
N PHE A 215 12.63 -3.18 -8.15
CA PHE A 215 13.99 -3.39 -7.66
C PHE A 215 14.03 -3.47 -6.12
N SER A 216 13.51 -2.43 -5.45
CA SER A 216 13.79 -2.14 -4.04
C SER A 216 13.41 -3.25 -3.06
N TYR A 217 12.27 -3.91 -3.26
CA TYR A 217 11.73 -4.83 -2.28
C TYR A 217 12.39 -6.21 -2.29
N THR A 218 13.14 -6.59 -3.33
CA THR A 218 14.00 -7.77 -3.30
C THR A 218 15.32 -7.41 -2.63
N ASP A 219 15.93 -6.29 -3.04
CA ASP A 219 17.19 -5.77 -2.51
C ASP A 219 17.15 -5.59 -0.98
N THR A 220 16.12 -4.93 -0.45
CA THR A 220 16.01 -4.65 1.00
C THR A 220 15.93 -5.92 1.86
N GLN A 221 15.46 -7.05 1.33
CA GLN A 221 15.36 -8.29 2.12
C GLN A 221 16.73 -8.92 2.38
N ILE A 222 17.72 -8.65 1.54
CA ILE A 222 19.05 -9.25 1.68
C ILE A 222 19.65 -8.86 3.04
N SER A 223 19.55 -7.59 3.42
CA SER A 223 20.01 -7.13 4.74
C SER A 223 18.97 -7.40 5.83
N ARG A 224 17.69 -7.14 5.58
CA ARG A 224 16.62 -7.24 6.59
C ARG A 224 16.39 -8.67 7.08
N LEU A 225 16.45 -9.65 6.17
CA LEU A 225 16.15 -11.06 6.43
C LEU A 225 17.39 -11.97 6.31
N GLY A 226 18.58 -11.36 6.30
CA GLY A 226 19.84 -12.09 6.47
C GLY A 226 20.33 -12.89 5.26
N GLY A 227 19.82 -12.62 4.06
CA GLY A 227 20.30 -13.21 2.81
C GLY A 227 19.22 -13.46 1.76
N PRO A 228 19.58 -14.13 0.64
CA PRO A 228 18.65 -14.39 -0.47
C PRO A 228 17.61 -15.49 -0.18
N ASN A 229 17.81 -16.29 0.88
CA ASN A 229 16.93 -17.41 1.24
C ASN A 229 15.73 -16.99 2.11
N PHE A 230 15.38 -15.71 2.13
CA PHE A 230 14.24 -15.21 2.90
C PHE A 230 12.90 -15.85 2.52
N HIS A 231 12.80 -16.39 1.29
CA HIS A 231 11.63 -17.13 0.79
C HIS A 231 11.47 -18.51 1.46
N GLU A 232 12.50 -19.04 2.13
CA GLU A 232 12.44 -20.29 2.89
C GLU A 232 11.87 -20.10 4.31
N ILE A 233 11.84 -18.86 4.81
CA ILE A 233 11.21 -18.53 6.09
C ILE A 233 9.74 -18.98 6.04
N PRO A 234 9.21 -19.69 7.05
CA PRO A 234 7.93 -20.38 6.96
C PRO A 234 6.75 -19.58 6.40
N ILE A 235 6.62 -18.31 6.80
CA ILE A 235 5.53 -17.41 6.37
C ILE A 235 5.66 -16.94 4.91
N ASN A 236 6.87 -16.96 4.34
CA ASN A 236 7.15 -16.51 2.99
C ASN A 236 7.12 -17.65 1.95
N ARG A 237 7.04 -18.91 2.41
CA ARG A 237 7.08 -20.08 1.52
C ARG A 237 5.82 -20.14 0.64
N PRO A 238 5.97 -20.40 -0.67
CA PRO A 238 4.83 -20.73 -1.50
C PRO A 238 4.21 -22.06 -1.04
N THR A 239 2.89 -22.16 -1.17
CA THR A 239 2.17 -23.43 -0.94
C THR A 239 2.15 -24.33 -2.18
N CYS A 240 2.51 -23.78 -3.34
CA CYS A 240 2.71 -24.52 -4.57
C CYS A 240 4.18 -24.97 -4.74
N PRO A 241 4.45 -25.99 -5.59
CA PRO A 241 5.82 -26.42 -5.85
C PRO A 241 6.69 -25.29 -6.43
N TYR A 242 7.92 -25.17 -5.94
CA TYR A 242 8.96 -24.31 -6.52
C TYR A 242 10.26 -25.11 -6.64
N HIS A 243 10.77 -25.26 -7.87
CA HIS A 243 12.02 -25.95 -8.15
C HIS A 243 12.79 -25.15 -9.20
N ASN A 244 14.04 -24.83 -8.94
CA ASN A 244 14.91 -24.06 -9.83
C ASN A 244 16.39 -24.47 -9.61
N PHE A 245 17.32 -23.78 -10.28
CA PHE A 245 18.76 -24.06 -10.21
C PHE A 245 19.55 -22.99 -9.43
N GLN A 246 18.89 -22.18 -8.60
CA GLN A 246 19.59 -21.21 -7.75
C GLN A 246 20.48 -21.97 -6.76
N ALA A 247 21.74 -21.54 -6.65
CA ALA A 247 22.75 -22.11 -5.77
C ALA A 247 22.98 -21.20 -4.56
#